data_AF-A0A920GIG1-F1
#
_entry.id   AF-A0A920GIG1-F1
#
_cell.length_a   1.000
_cell.length_b   1.000
_cell.length_c   1.000
_cell.angle_alpha   90.00
_cell.angle_beta   90.00
_cell.angle_gamma   90.00
#
_symmetry.space_group_name_H-M   'P 1'
#
loop_
_entity.id
_entity.type
_entity.pdbx_description
1 polymer ?
#
loop_
_entity_poly.entity_id
_entity_poly.type
_entity_poly.pdbx_seq_one_letter_code
_entity_poly.pdbx_strand_id
1 'polypeptide(L)'
;MVEIPGGSFIMGSSDEDIIDAQNDITRTMTIRTFYMDETEISNREYMQFIEWVKDSIVRTKLAEKAVYVALGVTQDNSKDFKE
;
A
#
# COMPACT_ATOMS: atom_id res chain seq x y z
N MET A 1 -14.85 7.59 6.92
CA MET A 1 -14.88 6.21 7.46
C MET A 1 -16.28 5.88 7.96
N VAL A 2 -16.76 4.70 7.61
CA VAL A 2 -18.04 4.10 8.00
C VAL A 2 -17.78 2.82 8.77
N GLU A 3 -18.59 2.56 9.79
CA GLU A 3 -18.58 1.31 10.54
C GLU A 3 -19.24 0.20 9.73
N ILE A 4 -18.50 -0.89 9.51
CA ILE A 4 -19.02 -2.12 8.92
C ILE A 4 -19.43 -3.06 10.05
N PRO A 5 -20.73 -3.39 10.18
CA PRO A 5 -21.20 -4.27 11.23
C PRO A 5 -20.58 -5.67 11.07
N GLY A 6 -20.21 -6.27 12.21
CA GLY A 6 -19.70 -7.63 12.25
C GLY A 6 -20.80 -8.62 11.88
N GLY A 7 -20.43 -9.67 11.14
CA GLY A 7 -21.39 -10.64 10.63
C GLY A 7 -20.71 -11.80 9.93
N SER A 8 -21.54 -12.76 9.50
CA SER A 8 -21.12 -13.87 8.66
C SER A 8 -21.67 -13.66 7.26
N PHE A 9 -20.79 -13.76 6.26
CA PHE A 9 -21.19 -13.68 4.85
C PHE A 9 -20.52 -14.80 4.06
N ILE A 10 -21.13 -15.15 2.93
CA ILE A 10 -20.59 -16.13 1.99
C ILE A 10 -19.76 -15.34 0.96
N MET A 11 -18.47 -15.62 0.91
CA MET A 11 -17.54 -15.05 -0.08
C MET A 11 -17.42 -16.02 -1.25
N GLY A 12 -17.49 -15.51 -2.49
CA GLY A 12 -17.39 -16.26 -3.74
C GLY A 12 -18.69 -16.24 -4.55
N SER A 13 -18.59 -16.31 -5.88
CA SER A 13 -19.76 -16.41 -6.77
C SER A 13 -20.41 -17.81 -6.69
N SER A 14 -21.74 -17.88 -6.69
CA SER A 14 -22.49 -19.14 -6.78
C SER A 14 -22.83 -19.55 -8.22
N ASP A 15 -22.83 -18.61 -9.17
CA ASP A 15 -23.16 -18.85 -10.58
C ASP A 15 -21.89 -18.71 -11.42
N GLU A 16 -21.39 -19.85 -11.89
CA GLU A 16 -20.30 -19.97 -12.87
C GLU A 16 -20.88 -19.92 -14.29
N ASP A 17 -20.68 -18.83 -15.02
CA ASP A 17 -20.68 -18.94 -16.49
C ASP A 17 -19.31 -19.47 -16.92
N ILE A 18 -19.36 -20.74 -17.32
CA ILE A 18 -18.30 -21.62 -17.79
C ILE A 18 -17.44 -20.86 -18.81
N ILE A 19 -16.14 -20.68 -18.54
CA ILE A 19 -15.01 -20.88 -19.48
C ILE A 19 -13.67 -20.40 -18.89
N ASP A 20 -13.64 -19.55 -17.83
CA ASP A 20 -12.37 -19.24 -17.13
C ASP A 20 -12.53 -18.96 -15.63
N ALA A 21 -13.37 -19.75 -14.95
CA ALA A 21 -13.55 -19.70 -13.51
C ALA A 21 -12.32 -20.28 -12.80
N GLN A 22 -11.30 -19.46 -12.56
CA GLN A 22 -10.23 -19.79 -11.61
C GLN A 22 -10.78 -19.72 -10.17
N ASN A 23 -11.49 -20.78 -9.77
CA ASN A 23 -11.65 -21.28 -8.41
C ASN A 23 -12.20 -20.30 -7.35
N ASP A 24 -13.43 -19.84 -7.54
CA ASP A 24 -14.20 -19.20 -6.46
C ASP A 24 -14.93 -20.27 -5.63
N ILE A 25 -14.18 -20.99 -4.77
CA ILE A 25 -14.81 -21.85 -3.76
C ILE A 25 -15.55 -20.94 -2.78
N THR A 26 -16.88 -21.02 -2.76
CA THR A 26 -17.70 -20.26 -1.82
C THR A 26 -17.34 -20.65 -0.39
N ARG A 27 -16.87 -19.70 0.41
CA ARG A 27 -16.51 -19.91 1.82
C ARG A 27 -17.30 -18.97 2.71
N THR A 28 -17.83 -19.50 3.81
CA THR A 28 -18.46 -18.68 4.85
C THR A 28 -17.39 -18.09 5.74
N MET A 29 -17.30 -16.75 5.78
CA MET A 29 -16.34 -16.03 6.61
C MET A 29 -17.06 -15.18 7.64
N THR A 30 -16.59 -15.27 8.89
CA THR A 30 -17.05 -14.41 9.99
C THR A 30 -16.08 -13.25 10.15
N ILE A 31 -16.56 -12.02 9.97
CA ILE A 31 -15.77 -10.79 10.13
C ILE A 31 -16.19 -10.06 11.40
N ARG A 32 -15.22 -9.51 12.14
CA ARG A 32 -15.44 -8.61 13.28
C ARG A 32 -15.72 -7.19 12.79
N THR A 33 -16.41 -6.38 13.59
CA THR A 33 -16.63 -4.95 13.29
C THR A 33 -15.32 -4.22 12.98
N PHE A 34 -15.32 -3.45 11.89
CA PHE A 34 -14.18 -2.64 11.46
C PHE A 34 -14.67 -1.38 10.73
N TYR A 35 -13.77 -0.42 10.49
CA TYR A 35 -14.07 0.80 9.77
C TYR A 35 -13.52 0.74 8.33
N MET A 36 -14.30 1.18 7.35
CA MET A 36 -13.91 1.29 5.95
C MET A 36 -14.12 2.73 5.45
N ASP A 37 -13.29 3.21 4.53
CA ASP A 37 -13.53 4.49 3.89
C ASP A 37 -14.73 4.44 2.94
N GLU A 38 -15.47 5.55 2.83
CA GLU A 38 -16.68 5.64 2.00
C GLU A 38 -16.36 5.72 0.51
N THR A 39 -15.19 6.27 0.18
CA THR A 39 -14.72 6.49 -1.18
C THR A 39 -13.26 6.06 -1.30
N GLU A 40 -12.83 5.76 -2.51
CA GLU A 40 -11.42 5.52 -2.80
C GLU A 40 -10.56 6.75 -2.48
N ILE A 41 -9.30 6.51 -2.14
CA ILE A 41 -8.32 7.57 -1.85
C ILE A 41 -8.12 8.40 -3.12
N SER A 42 -8.37 9.70 -3.03
CA SER A 42 -8.13 10.62 -4.13
C SER A 42 -6.64 10.94 -4.29
N ASN A 43 -6.23 11.30 -5.52
CA ASN A 43 -4.85 11.72 -5.79
C ASN A 43 -4.36 12.84 -4.85
N ARG A 44 -5.27 13.72 -4.39
CA ARG A 44 -4.93 14.81 -3.47
C ARG A 44 -4.61 14.31 -2.06
N GLU A 45 -5.39 13.36 -1.56
CA GLU A 45 -5.16 12.74 -0.24
C GLU A 45 -3.86 11.93 -0.27
N TYR A 46 -3.59 11.24 -1.39
CA TYR A 46 -2.33 10.56 -1.58
C TYR A 46 -1.12 11.53 -1.59
N MET A 47 -1.25 12.72 -2.19
CA MET A 47 -0.20 13.73 -2.15
C MET A 47 0.11 14.21 -0.71
N GLN A 48 -0.91 14.36 0.14
CA GLN A 48 -0.71 14.71 1.54
C GLN A 48 0.10 13.64 2.30
N PHE A 49 -0.15 12.36 2.02
CA PHE A 49 0.66 11.27 2.55
C PHE A 49 2.13 11.36 2.11
N ILE A 50 2.38 11.66 0.83
CA ILE A 50 3.75 11.83 0.32
C ILE A 50 4.48 12.94 1.07
N GLU A 51 3.83 14.09 1.30
CA GLU A 51 4.44 15.21 2.04
C GLU A 51 4.88 14.80 3.45
N TRP A 52 4.11 13.99 4.15
CA TRP A 52 4.45 13.50 5.49
C TRP A 52 5.60 12.48 5.51
N VAL A 53 5.66 11.60 4.51
CA VAL A 53 6.70 10.56 4.47
C VAL A 53 8.03 11.10 3.92
N LYS A 54 7.99 12.16 3.11
CA LYS A 54 9.16 12.75 2.45
C LYS A 54 10.28 13.10 3.43
N ASP A 55 9.96 13.70 4.58
CA ASP A 55 10.97 14.09 5.58
C ASP A 55 11.72 12.87 6.14
N SER A 56 10.98 11.81 6.47
CA SER A 56 11.58 10.56 6.96
C SER A 56 12.54 9.93 5.95
N ILE A 57 12.18 9.93 4.66
CA ILE A 57 13.04 9.39 3.59
C ILE A 57 14.27 10.25 3.36
N VAL A 58 14.12 11.58 3.38
CA VAL A 58 15.25 12.51 3.21
C VAL A 58 16.26 12.33 4.34
N ARG A 59 15.78 12.19 5.58
CA ARG A 59 16.62 11.95 6.74
C ARG A 59 17.45 10.67 6.62
N THR A 60 16.84 9.55 6.23
CA THR A 60 17.57 8.28 6.10
C THR A 60 18.60 8.34 4.98
N LYS A 61 18.22 8.87 3.81
CA LYS A 61 19.15 9.07 2.68
C LYS A 61 20.30 10.00 3.05
N LEU A 62 20.05 11.05 3.82
CA LEU A 62 21.11 11.95 4.28
C LEU A 62 22.05 11.27 5.27
N ALA A 63 21.53 10.45 6.18
CA ALA A 63 22.34 9.67 7.10
C ALA A 63 23.24 8.67 6.35
N GLU A 64 22.69 7.94 5.38
CA GLU A 64 23.46 7.05 4.50
C GLU A 64 24.57 7.81 3.77
N LYS A 65 24.24 8.93 3.13
CA LYS A 65 25.23 9.78 2.45
C LYS A 65 26.32 10.28 3.39
N ALA A 66 25.97 10.67 4.61
CA ALA A 66 26.95 11.10 5.61
C ALA A 66 27.93 9.96 5.99
N VAL A 67 27.44 8.72 6.10
CA VAL A 67 28.28 7.55 6.36
C VAL A 67 29.22 7.26 5.18
N TYR A 68 28.73 7.32 3.94
CA TYR A 68 29.58 7.13 2.76
C TYR A 68 30.70 8.16 2.67
N VAL A 69 30.37 9.43 2.93
CA VAL A 69 31.35 10.52 2.98
C VAL A 69 32.37 10.29 4.10
N ALA A 70 31.94 9.86 5.29
CA ALA A 70 32.83 9.54 6.40
C ALA A 70 33.78 8.37 6.11
N LEU A 71 33.34 7.39 5.30
CA LEU A 71 34.16 6.28 4.84
C LEU A 71 35.08 6.64 3.66
N GLY A 72 35.06 7.89 3.19
CA GLY A 72 35.90 8.36 2.09
C GLY A 72 35.51 7.80 0.71
N VAL A 73 34.30 7.24 0.59
CA VAL A 73 33.78 6.71 -0.67
C VAL A 73 32.90 7.77 -1.34
N THR A 74 33.33 8.30 -2.48
CA THR A 74 32.53 9.24 -3.27
C THR A 74 31.43 8.48 -4.02
N GLN A 75 30.17 8.68 -3.64
CA GLN A 75 29.04 8.21 -4.45
C GLN A 75 28.89 9.07 -5.70
N ASP A 76 29.01 8.43 -6.86
CA ASP A 76 28.82 9.03 -8.17
C ASP A 76 27.31 9.19 -8.43
N ASN A 77 26.76 10.38 -8.13
CA ASN A 77 25.30 10.69 -8.18
C ASN A 77 24.68 10.65 -9.60
N SER A 78 25.41 10.19 -10.63
CA SER A 78 24.94 10.17 -12.03
C SER A 78 24.05 8.97 -12.38
N LYS A 79 23.96 7.96 -11.51
CA LYS A 79 23.19 6.72 -11.77
C LYS A 79 21.75 6.73 -11.21
N ASP A 80 21.44 7.62 -10.28
CA ASP A 80 20.12 7.66 -9.60
C ASP A 80 19.04 8.41 -10.39
N PHE A 81 19.38 9.05 -11.52
CA PHE A 81 18.45 9.82 -12.38
C PHE A 81 18.19 9.15 -13.75
N LYS A 82 18.64 7.90 -13.94
CA LYS A 82 18.37 7.10 -15.12
C LYS A 82 17.54 5.87 -14.77
N GLU A 83 16.30 6.11 -14.36
CA GLU A 83 15.13 5.24 -14.52
C GLU A 83 13.87 6.09 -14.34
#